data_AF-A0A5C6MJR5-F1
#
_entry.id   AF-A0A5C6MJR5-F1
#
_cell.length_a   1.000
_cell.length_b   1.000
_cell.length_c   1.000
_cell.angle_alpha   90.00
_cell.angle_beta   90.00
_cell.angle_gamma   90.00
#
_symmetry.space_group_name_H-M   'P 1'
#
loop_
_entity.id
_entity.type
_entity.pdbx_description
1 polymer ?
#
loop_
_entity_poly.entity_id
_entity_poly.type
_entity_poly.pdbx_seq_one_letter_code
_entity_poly.pdbx_strand_id
1 'polypeptide(L)'
;MKPQMILDYNSTKGGVDNLDKVTATYSCQRKTARWPLVIFYNIVDVSAYNAYVLWTEIHQQWNAGKLYRRRLFLEELGKALVTPMIQRRARPARSSAAAAVIEKVKMGSSSQSAVDPVDTGVKKRKRCQAADHGVALYYGEDYWPAE
;
A
#
# COMPACT_ATOMS: atom_id res chain seq x y z
N MET A 1 -35.59 -14.79 18.10
CA MET A 1 -35.39 -14.74 16.64
C MET A 1 -35.13 -13.29 16.26
N LYS A 2 -34.00 -12.97 15.60
CA LYS A 2 -33.72 -11.60 15.14
C LYS A 2 -34.53 -11.33 13.85
N PRO A 3 -35.14 -10.14 13.68
CA PRO A 3 -35.82 -9.76 12.44
C PRO A 3 -34.87 -9.83 11.23
N GLN A 4 -35.38 -10.24 10.07
CA GLN A 4 -34.60 -10.32 8.83
C GLN A 4 -33.91 -8.99 8.49
N MET A 5 -34.62 -7.87 8.70
CA MET A 5 -34.06 -6.52 8.52
C MET A 5 -32.79 -6.28 9.35
N ILE A 6 -32.73 -6.81 10.58
CA ILE A 6 -31.55 -6.67 11.45
C ILE A 6 -30.40 -7.54 10.92
N LEU A 7 -30.69 -8.72 10.35
CA LEU A 7 -29.67 -9.59 9.77
C LEU A 7 -29.06 -8.97 8.51
N ASP A 8 -29.89 -8.41 7.63
CA ASP A 8 -29.47 -7.77 6.38
C ASP A 8 -28.65 -6.48 6.62
N TYR A 9 -29.06 -5.68 7.61
CA TYR A 9 -28.30 -4.51 8.02
C TYR A 9 -26.92 -4.91 8.56
N ASN A 10 -26.88 -5.88 9.46
CA ASN A 10 -25.62 -6.30 10.08
C ASN A 10 -24.65 -6.96 9.09
N SER A 11 -25.15 -7.61 8.04
CA SER A 11 -24.31 -8.24 7.01
C SER A 11 -23.67 -7.22 6.06
N THR A 12 -24.28 -6.04 5.88
CA THR A 12 -23.85 -5.05 4.87
C THR A 12 -23.22 -3.78 5.46
N LYS A 13 -23.56 -3.40 6.70
CA LYS A 13 -23.11 -2.13 7.34
C LYS A 13 -21.59 -1.97 7.43
N GLY A 14 -20.82 -3.06 7.42
CA GLY A 14 -19.38 -3.04 7.63
C GLY A 14 -18.54 -2.69 6.39
N GLY A 15 -19.15 -2.41 5.23
CA GLY A 15 -18.41 -2.16 3.99
C GLY A 15 -17.41 -0.99 4.09
N VAL A 16 -17.86 0.14 4.62
CA VAL A 16 -17.03 1.35 4.77
C VAL A 16 -15.97 1.17 5.85
N ASP A 17 -16.33 0.62 7.01
CA ASP A 17 -15.38 0.34 8.11
C ASP A 17 -14.28 -0.64 7.68
N ASN A 18 -14.64 -1.64 6.88
CA ASN A 18 -13.68 -2.57 6.32
C ASN A 18 -12.73 -1.86 5.35
N LEU A 19 -13.25 -0.99 4.46
CA LEU A 19 -12.43 -0.19 3.56
C LEU A 19 -11.47 0.72 4.34
N ASP A 20 -11.95 1.40 5.38
CA ASP A 20 -11.13 2.28 6.21
C ASP A 20 -10.00 1.49 6.88
N LYS A 21 -10.34 0.36 7.52
CA LYS A 21 -9.38 -0.55 8.17
C LYS A 21 -8.32 -1.06 7.21
N VAL A 22 -8.72 -1.53 6.02
CA VAL A 22 -7.73 -2.03 5.05
C VAL A 22 -6.87 -0.86 4.56
N THR A 23 -7.46 0.28 4.24
CA THR A 23 -6.74 1.44 3.71
C THR A 23 -5.69 1.94 4.72
N ALA A 24 -6.04 2.01 6.00
CA ALA A 24 -5.13 2.36 7.09
C ALA A 24 -3.91 1.41 7.22
N THR A 25 -4.05 0.12 6.86
CA THR A 25 -2.97 -0.88 6.97
C THR A 25 -1.79 -0.59 6.04
N TYR A 26 -2.05 0.01 4.88
CA TYR A 26 -1.02 0.36 3.87
C TYR A 26 -1.21 1.81 3.41
N SER A 27 -1.27 2.74 4.36
CA SER A 27 -1.44 4.15 4.06
C SER A 27 -0.12 4.85 3.69
N CYS A 28 -0.18 5.78 2.74
CA CYS A 28 0.90 6.70 2.42
C CYS A 28 0.84 8.03 3.19
N GLN A 29 -0.12 8.18 4.12
CA GLN A 29 -0.30 9.38 4.90
C GLN A 29 0.95 9.75 5.69
N ARG A 30 1.22 11.06 5.75
CA ARG A 30 2.32 11.65 6.52
C ARG A 30 1.77 12.77 7.38
N LYS A 31 2.35 12.94 8.58
CA LYS A 31 2.04 14.08 9.46
C LYS A 31 2.25 15.38 8.68
N THR A 32 1.19 16.16 8.55
CA THR A 32 1.16 17.41 7.79
C THR A 32 0.19 18.39 8.45
N ALA A 33 0.53 19.68 8.44
CA ALA A 33 -0.37 20.75 8.85
C ALA A 33 -1.22 21.29 7.69
N ARG A 34 -1.07 20.72 6.49
CA ARG A 34 -1.76 21.18 5.27
C ARG A 34 -2.92 20.25 4.96
N TRP A 35 -4.14 20.66 5.30
CA TRP A 35 -5.36 19.85 5.11
C TRP A 35 -5.59 19.33 3.67
N PRO A 36 -5.28 20.08 2.60
CA PRO A 36 -5.41 19.54 1.24
C PRO A 36 -4.54 18.31 0.97
N LEU A 37 -3.37 18.21 1.64
CA LEU A 37 -2.52 17.02 1.51
C LEU A 37 -3.14 15.79 2.19
N VAL A 38 -3.91 15.98 3.26
CA VAL A 38 -4.63 14.88 3.93
C VAL A 38 -5.65 14.27 2.96
N ILE A 39 -6.41 15.12 2.26
CA ILE A 39 -7.36 14.68 1.23
C ILE A 39 -6.61 13.95 0.11
N PHE A 40 -5.49 14.50 -0.36
CA PHE A 40 -4.69 13.87 -1.41
C PHE A 40 -4.20 12.47 -1.01
N TYR A 41 -3.69 12.29 0.21
CA TYR A 41 -3.26 10.98 0.69
C TYR A 41 -4.43 9.98 0.73
N ASN A 42 -5.60 10.40 1.20
CA ASN A 42 -6.80 9.55 1.19
C ASN A 42 -7.19 9.13 -0.22
N ILE A 43 -7.17 10.06 -1.19
CA ILE A 43 -7.45 9.75 -2.60
C ILE A 43 -6.47 8.69 -3.12
N VAL A 44 -5.18 8.84 -2.84
CA VAL A 44 -4.15 7.88 -3.27
C VAL A 44 -4.38 6.51 -2.66
N ASP A 45 -4.61 6.43 -1.35
CA ASP A 45 -4.76 5.15 -0.66
C ASP A 45 -6.03 4.39 -1.12
N VAL A 46 -7.16 5.09 -1.25
CA VAL A 46 -8.42 4.50 -1.76
C VAL A 46 -8.28 4.08 -3.22
N SER A 47 -7.68 4.93 -4.07
CA SER A 47 -7.49 4.61 -5.49
C SER A 47 -6.60 3.38 -5.68
N ALA A 48 -5.52 3.27 -4.90
CA ALA A 48 -4.63 2.12 -4.95
C ALA A 48 -5.32 0.83 -4.49
N TYR A 49 -6.20 0.90 -3.49
CA TYR A 49 -7.01 -0.25 -3.07
C TYR A 49 -8.04 -0.65 -4.14
N ASN A 50 -8.74 0.31 -4.74
CA ASN A 50 -9.70 0.02 -5.81
C ASN A 50 -9.01 -0.60 -7.03
N ALA A 51 -7.84 -0.08 -7.42
CA ALA A 51 -7.03 -0.66 -8.48
C ALA A 51 -6.60 -2.10 -8.15
N TYR A 52 -6.24 -2.37 -6.89
CA TYR A 52 -5.93 -3.73 -6.43
C TYR A 52 -7.12 -4.68 -6.58
N VAL A 53 -8.32 -4.28 -6.13
CA VAL A 53 -9.54 -5.10 -6.24
C VAL A 53 -9.81 -5.46 -7.70
N LEU A 54 -9.83 -4.46 -8.58
CA LEU A 54 -10.02 -4.66 -10.03
C LEU A 54 -8.95 -5.57 -10.63
N TRP A 55 -7.69 -5.35 -10.28
CA TRP A 55 -6.58 -6.17 -10.77
C TRP A 55 -6.75 -7.64 -10.39
N THR A 56 -7.08 -7.91 -9.13
CA THR A 56 -7.25 -9.29 -8.64
C THR A 56 -8.49 -9.99 -9.17
N GLU A 57 -9.52 -9.22 -9.53
CA GLU A 57 -10.74 -9.76 -10.14
C GLU A 57 -10.48 -10.21 -11.58
N ILE A 58 -9.74 -9.40 -12.34
CA ILE A 58 -9.36 -9.72 -13.72
C ILE A 58 -8.26 -10.80 -13.75
N HIS A 59 -7.30 -10.73 -12.83
CA HIS A 59 -6.12 -11.62 -12.79
C HIS A 59 -6.16 -12.54 -11.57
N GLN A 60 -7.12 -13.45 -11.55
CA GLN A 60 -7.36 -14.33 -10.40
C GLN A 60 -6.15 -15.19 -10.04
N GLN A 61 -5.38 -15.63 -11.04
CA GLN A 61 -4.18 -16.46 -10.85
C GLN A 61 -2.95 -15.66 -10.38
N TRP A 62 -2.95 -14.33 -10.52
CA TRP A 62 -1.80 -13.49 -10.14
C TRP A 62 -1.55 -13.60 -8.63
N ASN A 63 -0.41 -14.19 -8.26
CA ASN A 63 -0.01 -14.43 -6.88
C ASN A 63 -1.04 -15.21 -6.03
N ALA A 64 -1.84 -16.10 -6.64
CA ALA A 64 -2.95 -16.81 -5.97
C ALA A 64 -2.55 -17.58 -4.69
N GLY A 65 -1.30 -18.06 -4.60
CA GLY A 65 -0.78 -18.76 -3.41
C GLY A 65 -0.16 -17.86 -2.33
N LYS A 66 -0.24 -16.53 -2.46
CA LYS A 66 0.39 -15.59 -1.53
C LYS A 66 -0.65 -14.96 -0.60
N LEU A 67 -0.36 -14.92 0.70
CA LEU A 67 -1.22 -14.25 1.68
C LEU A 67 -1.06 -12.71 1.67
N TYR A 68 -0.01 -12.19 1.02
CA TYR A 68 0.37 -10.78 1.03
C TYR A 68 0.26 -10.10 -0.34
N ARG A 69 -0.73 -10.53 -1.16
CA ARG A 69 -0.97 -10.03 -2.53
C ARG A 69 -1.07 -8.51 -2.62
N ARG A 70 -1.79 -7.87 -1.69
CA ARG A 70 -1.92 -6.40 -1.69
C ARG A 70 -0.58 -5.68 -1.54
N ARG A 71 0.32 -6.18 -0.68
CA ARG A 71 1.67 -5.61 -0.54
C ARG A 71 2.45 -5.72 -1.84
N LEU A 72 2.39 -6.88 -2.50
CA LEU A 72 3.04 -7.10 -3.80
C LEU A 72 2.48 -6.13 -4.85
N PHE A 73 1.16 -5.97 -4.88
CA PHE A 73 0.50 -5.07 -5.82
C PHE A 73 0.97 -3.63 -5.64
N LEU A 74 1.00 -3.14 -4.39
CA LEU A 74 1.46 -1.78 -4.10
C LEU A 74 2.94 -1.58 -4.43
N GLU A 75 3.78 -2.60 -4.24
CA GLU A 75 5.18 -2.57 -4.62
C GLU A 75 5.36 -2.50 -6.15
N GLU A 76 4.64 -3.35 -6.89
CA GLU A 76 4.65 -3.35 -8.36
C GLU A 76 4.08 -2.04 -8.93
N LEU A 77 2.96 -1.56 -8.38
CA LEU A 77 2.35 -0.28 -8.74
C LEU A 77 3.33 0.89 -8.53
N GLY A 78 3.98 0.95 -7.36
CA GLY A 78 4.95 2.00 -7.05
C GLY A 78 6.14 1.98 -8.00
N LYS A 79 6.67 0.78 -8.33
CA LYS A 79 7.73 0.63 -9.33
C LYS A 79 7.27 1.08 -10.71
N ALA A 80 6.08 0.66 -11.15
CA ALA A 80 5.54 1.02 -12.47
C ALA A 80 5.37 2.53 -12.63
N LEU A 81 4.86 3.22 -11.61
CA LEU A 81 4.67 4.68 -11.63
C LEU A 81 6.00 5.45 -11.63
N VAL A 82 7.00 4.99 -10.87
CA VAL A 82 8.25 5.73 -10.66
C VAL A 82 9.33 5.41 -11.70
N THR A 83 9.31 4.23 -12.30
CA THR A 83 10.30 3.81 -13.33
C THR A 83 10.46 4.80 -14.48
N PRO A 84 9.40 5.26 -15.18
CA PRO A 84 9.56 6.20 -16.28
C PRO A 84 10.11 7.57 -15.81
N MET A 85 9.79 7.98 -14.58
CA MET A 85 10.32 9.19 -13.96
C MET A 85 11.83 9.04 -13.68
N ILE A 86 12.27 7.88 -13.20
CA ILE A 86 13.69 7.57 -12.96
C ILE A 86 14.48 7.55 -14.27
N GLN A 87 13.94 6.93 -15.31
CA GLN A 87 14.58 6.83 -16.61
C GLN A 87 14.83 8.22 -17.22
N ARG A 88 13.85 9.12 -17.16
CA ARG A 88 13.95 10.51 -17.66
C ARG A 88 14.80 11.42 -16.78
N ARG A 89 15.22 10.97 -15.58
CA ARG A 89 15.94 11.81 -14.63
C ARG A 89 17.36 12.11 -15.14
N ALA A 90 17.62 13.36 -15.49
CA ALA A 90 18.96 13.79 -15.93
C ALA A 90 19.96 13.96 -14.77
N ARG A 91 19.49 14.43 -13.61
CA ARG A 91 20.36 14.73 -12.46
C ARG A 91 20.67 13.48 -11.64
N PRO A 92 21.92 13.27 -11.21
CA PRO A 92 22.27 12.16 -10.33
C PRO A 92 21.57 12.29 -8.97
N ALA A 93 21.40 11.18 -8.26
CA ALA A 93 20.92 11.22 -6.88
C ALA A 93 22.01 11.74 -5.95
N ARG A 94 21.59 12.41 -4.86
CA ARG A 94 22.51 12.92 -3.85
C ARG A 94 23.15 11.81 -3.02
N SER A 95 22.44 10.69 -2.82
CA SER A 95 22.97 9.55 -2.08
C SER A 95 23.48 8.47 -3.03
N SER A 96 24.60 7.84 -2.66
CA SER A 96 25.18 6.70 -3.38
C SER A 96 24.16 5.56 -3.56
N ALA A 97 23.40 5.23 -2.52
CA ALA A 97 22.37 4.20 -2.58
C ALA A 97 21.27 4.50 -3.63
N ALA A 98 20.78 5.74 -3.67
CA ALA A 98 19.77 6.12 -4.67
C ALA A 98 20.37 6.23 -6.07
N ALA A 99 21.64 6.62 -6.20
CA ALA A 99 22.35 6.65 -7.48
C ALA A 99 22.46 5.25 -8.07
N ALA A 100 22.83 4.25 -7.26
CA ALA A 100 22.90 2.85 -7.66
C ALA A 100 21.53 2.30 -8.13
N VAL A 101 20.43 2.69 -7.50
CA VAL A 101 19.08 2.29 -7.95
C VAL A 101 18.76 2.88 -9.31
N ILE A 102 19.08 4.16 -9.54
CA ILE A 102 18.82 4.83 -10.82
C ILE A 102 19.63 4.20 -11.95
N GLU A 103 20.90 3.91 -11.69
CA GLU A 103 21.77 3.24 -12.65
C GLU A 103 21.20 1.89 -13.06
N LYS A 104 20.79 1.05 -12.09
CA LYS A 104 20.14 -0.24 -12.36
C LYS A 104 18.87 -0.09 -13.20
N VAL A 105 18.01 0.87 -12.88
CA VAL A 105 16.76 1.08 -13.61
C VAL A 105 17.00 1.58 -15.04
N LYS A 106 18.03 2.41 -15.25
CA LYS A 106 18.40 2.88 -16.60
C LYS A 106 19.03 1.75 -17.43
N MET A 107 19.87 0.92 -16.82
CA MET A 107 20.53 -0.21 -17.49
C MET A 107 19.55 -1.33 -17.84
N GLY A 108 18.50 -1.56 -17.02
CA GLY A 108 17.46 -2.57 -17.29
C GLY A 108 16.50 -2.23 -18.44
N SER A 109 16.54 -1.01 -19.00
CA SER A 109 15.67 -0.60 -20.10
C SER A 109 16.12 -1.12 -21.48
N SER A 110 17.36 -1.59 -21.62
CA SER A 110 17.87 -2.15 -22.87
C SER A 110 17.51 -3.62 -23.10
N SER A 111 16.90 -4.29 -22.11
CA SER A 111 16.55 -5.71 -22.19
C SER A 111 15.23 -5.99 -21.47
N GLN A 112 14.09 -5.82 -22.13
CA GLN A 112 12.83 -6.40 -21.64
C GLN A 112 12.24 -7.36 -22.65
N SER A 113 12.66 -8.62 -22.51
CA SER A 113 11.90 -9.84 -22.84
C SER A 113 12.60 -11.00 -22.16
N ALA A 114 12.49 -11.10 -20.83
CA ALA A 114 12.72 -12.34 -20.08
C ALA A 114 12.22 -12.17 -18.64
N VAL A 115 11.41 -13.11 -18.20
CA VAL A 115 10.94 -13.24 -16.82
C VAL A 115 12.11 -13.71 -15.96
N ASP A 116 12.56 -12.88 -15.02
CA ASP A 116 13.61 -13.26 -14.06
C ASP A 116 13.04 -14.06 -12.88
N PRO A 117 13.78 -15.07 -12.36
CA PRO A 117 13.30 -15.99 -11.34
C PRO A 117 13.30 -15.36 -9.94
N VAL A 118 12.38 -15.85 -9.10
CA VAL A 118 12.18 -15.44 -7.71
C VAL A 118 13.36 -15.87 -6.82
N ASP A 119 14.04 -14.90 -6.20
CA ASP A 119 14.99 -15.11 -5.10
C ASP A 119 14.26 -15.46 -3.80
N THR A 120 14.43 -16.70 -3.33
CA THR A 120 13.87 -17.24 -2.08
C THR A 120 14.76 -16.97 -0.85
N GLY A 121 15.45 -15.84 -0.79
CA GLY A 121 16.28 -15.45 0.35
C GLY A 121 15.50 -14.78 1.49
N VAL A 122 15.07 -15.54 2.50
CA VAL A 122 14.53 -14.98 3.75
C VAL A 122 15.64 -14.22 4.51
N LYS A 123 15.66 -12.89 4.40
CA LYS A 123 16.51 -12.03 5.24
C LYS A 123 15.75 -11.62 6.49
N LYS A 124 16.22 -12.07 7.66
CA LYS A 124 15.69 -11.66 8.98
C LYS A 124 15.74 -10.13 9.11
N ARG A 125 14.59 -9.52 9.43
CA ARG A 125 14.48 -8.08 9.67
C ARG A 125 15.28 -7.69 10.91
N LYS A 126 16.23 -6.75 10.77
CA LYS A 126 16.85 -6.07 11.92
C LYS A 126 15.90 -4.97 12.44
N ARG A 127 15.80 -4.85 13.76
CA ARG A 127 14.99 -3.86 14.48
C ARG A 127 15.54 -2.45 14.22
N CYS A 128 14.67 -1.49 13.88
CA CYS A 128 15.03 -0.07 13.85
C CYS A 128 15.14 0.44 15.29
N GLN A 129 16.13 1.28 15.58
CA GLN A 129 16.30 1.94 16.88
C GLN A 129 15.10 2.85 17.15
N ALA A 130 14.56 2.78 18.35
CA ALA A 130 13.51 3.67 18.82
C ALA A 130 14.12 5.06 19.05
N ALA A 131 13.56 6.07 18.38
CA ALA A 131 13.62 7.43 18.87
C ALA A 131 12.37 7.64 19.72
N ASP A 132 12.56 7.90 21.01
CA ASP A 132 11.50 8.33 21.90
C ASP A 132 10.79 9.55 21.32
N HIS A 133 9.46 9.49 21.22
CA HIS A 133 8.53 10.55 21.62
C HIS A 133 7.11 10.12 21.26
N GLY A 134 6.35 9.73 22.30
CA GLY A 134 4.93 10.01 22.45
C GLY A 134 3.99 9.46 21.38
N VAL A 135 3.52 8.23 21.61
CA VAL A 135 2.30 7.71 21.00
C VAL A 135 1.12 8.57 21.49
N ALA A 136 0.49 9.31 20.59
CA ALA A 136 -0.89 9.74 20.75
C ALA A 136 -1.67 9.16 19.57
N LEU A 137 -2.13 7.91 19.75
CA LEU A 137 -3.22 7.37 18.97
C LEU A 137 -4.47 8.12 19.41
N TYR A 138 -4.96 9.05 18.59
CA TYR A 138 -6.35 9.50 18.70
C TYR A 138 -7.23 8.41 18.08
N TYR A 139 -7.47 7.35 18.84
CA TYR A 139 -8.74 6.62 18.77
C TYR A 139 -9.59 7.23 19.88
N GLY A 140 -10.52 8.10 19.51
CA GLY A 140 -11.62 8.45 20.40
C GLY A 140 -12.48 7.21 20.57
N GLU A 141 -12.47 6.66 21.77
CA GLU A 141 -13.47 5.70 22.20
C GLU A 141 -14.79 6.44 22.38
N ASP A 142 -15.76 6.18 21.50
CA ASP A 142 -17.17 6.26 21.84
C ASP A 142 -17.80 4.93 21.44
N TYR A 143 -17.58 3.95 22.31
CA TYR A 143 -18.29 2.69 22.35
C TYR A 143 -19.76 3.01 22.68
N TRP A 144 -20.66 2.92 21.70
CA TRP A 144 -22.08 2.86 22.00
C TRP A 144 -22.42 1.42 22.47
N PRO A 145 -22.94 1.22 23.69
CA PRO A 145 -23.40 -0.09 24.11
C PRO A 145 -24.74 -0.37 23.41
N ALA A 146 -24.82 -1.47 22.68
CA ALA A 146 -26.09 -1.99 22.21
C ALA A 146 -26.32 -3.36 22.85
N GLU A 147 -27.28 -3.39 23.76
CA GLU A 147 -28.00 -4.59 24.24
C GLU A 147 -28.70 -5.32 23.07
#